data_AF-A0A933M6V6-F1
#
_entry.id   AF-A0A933M6V6-F1
#
_cell.length_a   1.000
_cell.length_b   1.000
_cell.length_c   1.000
_cell.angle_alpha   90.00
_cell.angle_beta   90.00
_cell.angle_gamma   90.00
#
_symmetry.space_group_name_H-M   'P 1'
#
loop_
_entity.id
_entity.type
_entity.pdbx_description
1 polymer ?
#
loop_
_entity_poly.entity_id
_entity_poly.type
_entity_poly.pdbx_seq_one_letter_code
_entity_poly.pdbx_strand_id
1 'polypeptide(L)'
;MFQVMLEFDEEWAVNDSHRVEGNFDCEIAVSPIIAKRRAGVYLAMHVTMMTLAGTPTLVVGERPVWRCPVYFNYLPLGEVGTLGTIEVDAQTGEAIPLTPEQISAMQERANAIATRLAPRAVAAV
;
A
#
# COMPACT_ATOMS: atom_id res chain seq x y z
N MET A 1 11.23 13.39 3.32
CA MET A 1 11.14 13.29 1.85
C MET A 1 9.85 12.54 1.53
N PHE A 2 9.01 13.06 0.63
CA PHE A 2 7.83 12.37 0.11
C PHE A 2 7.89 12.37 -1.42
N GLN A 3 7.32 11.36 -2.05
CA GLN A 3 7.27 11.23 -3.50
C GLN A 3 5.87 11.57 -3.99
N VAL A 4 5.80 12.15 -5.19
CA VAL A 4 4.56 12.44 -5.90
C VAL A 4 4.57 11.64 -7.20
N MET A 5 3.47 10.96 -7.49
CA MET A 5 3.22 10.22 -8.72
C MET A 5 2.00 10.84 -9.40
N LEU A 6 2.14 11.14 -10.68
CA LEU A 6 1.05 11.62 -11.53
C LEU A 6 0.48 10.42 -12.30
N GLU A 7 -0.82 10.19 -12.18
CA GLU A 7 -1.52 9.19 -12.98
C GLU A 7 -2.24 9.90 -14.14
N PHE A 8 -2.12 9.32 -15.34
CA PHE A 8 -2.76 9.78 -16.57
C PHE A 8 -3.71 8.68 -17.04
N ASP A 9 -4.93 9.04 -17.44
CA ASP A 9 -5.94 8.08 -17.92
C ASP A 9 -5.72 7.65 -19.39
N GLU A 10 -4.60 8.05 -20.00
CA GLU A 10 -4.27 7.73 -21.39
C GLU A 10 -3.36 6.50 -21.50
N GLU A 11 -3.65 5.60 -22.43
CA GLU A 11 -2.79 4.45 -22.74
C GLU A 11 -1.55 4.87 -23.55
N TRP A 12 -0.39 4.30 -23.19
CA TRP A 12 0.86 4.54 -23.91
C TRP A 12 0.83 3.86 -25.29
N ALA A 13 0.92 4.64 -26.37
CA ALA A 13 0.99 4.10 -27.72
C ALA A 13 2.29 3.28 -27.94
N VAL A 14 2.15 2.05 -28.40
CA VAL A 14 3.15 0.95 -28.33
C VAL A 14 4.55 1.29 -28.91
N ASN A 15 4.70 2.30 -29.76
CA ASN A 15 5.99 2.65 -30.37
C ASN A 15 6.27 4.17 -30.47
N ASP A 16 5.52 5.01 -29.74
CA ASP A 16 5.73 6.46 -29.78
C ASP A 16 6.26 6.99 -28.45
N SER A 17 7.10 8.04 -28.53
CA SER A 17 7.49 8.81 -27.37
C SER A 17 6.33 9.73 -26.96
N HIS A 18 5.86 9.63 -25.73
CA HIS A 18 4.85 10.53 -25.20
C HIS A 18 5.51 11.65 -24.39
N ARG A 19 5.19 12.91 -24.71
CA ARG A 19 5.62 14.05 -23.90
C ARG A 19 4.68 14.20 -22.72
N VAL A 20 5.19 13.99 -21.52
CA VAL A 20 4.43 14.14 -20.27
C VAL A 20 4.67 15.54 -19.72
N GLU A 21 3.63 16.37 -19.65
CA GLU A 21 3.64 17.64 -18.94
C GLU A 21 2.77 17.54 -17.69
N GLY A 22 3.34 17.86 -16.53
CA GLY A 22 2.65 17.76 -15.25
C GLY A 22 2.61 19.11 -14.54
N ASN A 23 1.48 19.80 -14.64
CA ASN A 23 1.14 20.91 -13.74
C ASN A 23 -0.03 20.43 -12.89
N PHE A 24 0.16 20.36 -11.58
CA PHE A 24 -0.93 20.04 -10.65
C PHE A 24 -0.98 21.08 -9.54
N ASP A 25 -2.19 21.54 -9.26
CA ASP A 25 -2.52 22.38 -8.13
C ASP A 25 -3.59 21.64 -7.32
N CYS A 26 -3.23 21.18 -6.14
CA CYS A 26 -4.15 20.48 -5.26
C CYS A 26 -3.82 20.78 -3.80
N GLU A 27 -4.87 20.98 -3.00
CA GLU A 27 -4.72 21.11 -1.57
C GLU A 27 -4.60 19.72 -0.93
N ILE A 28 -3.48 19.49 -0.26
CA ILE A 28 -3.21 18.26 0.50
C ILE A 28 -3.36 18.57 1.98
N ALA A 29 -4.54 18.29 2.53
CA ALA A 29 -4.86 18.56 3.93
C ALA A 29 -4.22 17.54 4.89
N VAL A 30 -3.99 16.31 4.41
CA VAL A 30 -3.47 15.21 5.24
C VAL A 30 -1.98 15.03 5.00
N SER A 31 -1.19 15.11 6.06
CA SER A 31 0.24 14.85 5.97
C SER A 31 0.54 13.34 5.80
N PRO A 32 1.69 12.98 5.19
CA PRO A 32 2.05 11.57 5.00
C PRO A 32 2.15 10.80 6.33
N ILE A 33 2.57 11.46 7.42
CA ILE A 33 2.64 10.81 8.74
C ILE A 33 1.24 10.43 9.24
N ILE A 34 0.25 11.31 9.06
CA ILE A 34 -1.13 11.03 9.44
C ILE A 34 -1.71 9.94 8.55
N ALA A 35 -1.49 10.00 7.24
CA ALA A 35 -1.94 8.97 6.30
C ALA A 35 -1.39 7.58 6.66
N LYS A 36 -0.08 7.48 6.91
CA LYS A 36 0.57 6.22 7.36
C LYS A 36 -0.07 5.67 8.64
N ARG A 37 -0.36 6.54 9.61
CA ARG A 37 -1.01 6.15 10.87
C ARG A 37 -2.44 5.65 10.62
N ARG A 38 -3.22 6.33 9.78
CA ARG A 38 -4.60 5.95 9.42
C ARG A 38 -4.63 4.60 8.69
N ALA A 39 -3.75 4.43 7.71
CA ALA A 39 -3.54 3.15 7.03
C ALA A 39 -3.21 2.03 8.03
N GLY A 40 -2.28 2.27 8.96
CA GLY A 40 -1.92 1.28 9.98
C GLY A 40 -3.09 0.88 10.89
N VAL A 41 -3.91 1.83 11.31
CA VAL A 41 -5.12 1.55 12.11
C VAL A 41 -6.12 0.70 11.32
N TYR A 42 -6.37 1.06 10.05
CA TYR A 42 -7.27 0.30 9.19
C TYR A 42 -6.78 -1.15 9.03
N LEU A 43 -5.51 -1.36 8.70
CA LEU A 43 -4.95 -2.69 8.49
C LEU A 43 -5.03 -3.56 9.74
N ALA A 44 -4.78 -2.98 10.92
CA ALA A 44 -4.90 -3.68 12.18
C ALA A 44 -6.35 -4.11 12.50
N MET A 45 -7.34 -3.31 12.09
CA MET A 45 -8.77 -3.59 12.33
C MET A 45 -9.39 -4.54 11.30
N HIS A 46 -8.93 -4.50 10.05
CA HIS A 46 -9.61 -5.16 8.93
C HIS A 46 -8.80 -6.28 8.27
N VAL A 47 -7.48 -6.34 8.49
CA VAL A 47 -6.60 -7.30 7.82
C VAL A 47 -5.86 -8.19 8.83
N THR A 48 -4.90 -7.64 9.57
CA THR A 48 -4.14 -8.35 10.61
C THR A 48 -3.21 -7.39 11.37
N MET A 49 -2.90 -7.73 12.63
CA MET A 49 -1.89 -7.02 13.43
C MET A 49 -0.45 -7.25 12.97
N MET A 50 -0.21 -8.22 12.08
CA MET A 50 1.12 -8.53 11.53
C MET A 50 1.48 -7.69 10.30
N THR A 51 0.82 -6.56 10.10
CA THR A 51 1.10 -5.65 8.98
C THR A 51 1.59 -4.30 9.46
N LEU A 52 2.39 -3.65 8.61
CA LEU A 52 2.82 -2.27 8.80
C LEU A 52 2.52 -1.48 7.52
N ALA A 53 1.93 -0.30 7.67
CA ALA A 53 1.90 0.66 6.57
C ALA A 53 3.32 1.20 6.35
N GLY A 54 3.78 1.19 5.10
CA GLY A 54 5.09 1.69 4.71
C GLY A 54 5.10 3.20 4.46
N THR A 55 6.11 3.67 3.72
CA THR A 55 6.25 5.10 3.41
C THR A 55 5.20 5.51 2.36
N PRO A 56 4.35 6.52 2.64
CA PRO A 56 3.34 6.96 1.68
C PRO A 56 3.94 7.65 0.46
N THR A 57 3.36 7.38 -0.70
CA THR A 57 3.57 8.12 -1.94
C THR A 57 2.27 8.87 -2.27
N LEU A 58 2.36 10.16 -2.56
CA LEU A 58 1.19 10.93 -3.00
C LEU A 58 0.91 10.56 -4.46
N VAL A 59 -0.27 10.06 -4.75
CA VAL A 59 -0.76 9.80 -6.10
C VAL A 59 -1.76 10.89 -6.44
N VAL A 60 -1.46 11.66 -7.47
CA VAL A 60 -2.26 12.78 -7.95
C VAL A 60 -2.94 12.34 -9.24
N GLY A 61 -4.27 12.30 -9.19
CA GLY A 61 -5.20 12.05 -10.30
C GLY A 61 -6.50 12.82 -10.03
N GLU A 62 -7.66 12.31 -10.47
CA GLU A 62 -8.96 12.96 -10.18
C GLU A 62 -9.21 13.16 -8.68
N ARG A 63 -8.77 12.21 -7.85
CA ARG A 63 -8.83 12.26 -6.39
C ARG A 63 -7.45 11.98 -5.81
N PRO A 64 -6.78 12.93 -5.14
CA PRO A 64 -5.45 12.70 -4.61
C PRO A 64 -5.49 11.74 -3.42
N VAL A 65 -4.58 10.75 -3.42
CA VAL A 65 -4.49 9.73 -2.38
C VAL A 65 -3.06 9.51 -1.91
N TRP A 66 -2.90 9.18 -0.64
CA TRP A 66 -1.66 8.62 -0.11
C TRP A 66 -1.67 7.10 -0.29
N ARG A 67 -0.89 6.60 -1.24
CA ARG A 67 -0.68 5.16 -1.45
C ARG A 67 0.44 4.67 -0.54
N CYS A 68 0.11 3.77 0.38
CA CYS A 68 1.04 3.17 1.33
C CYS A 68 1.25 1.70 0.96
N PRO A 69 2.50 1.21 0.80
CA PRO A 69 2.73 -0.23 0.72
C PRO A 69 2.37 -0.89 2.06
N VAL A 70 1.83 -2.10 1.99
CA VAL A 70 1.48 -2.92 3.16
C VAL A 70 2.59 -3.94 3.33
N TYR A 71 3.39 -3.78 4.38
CA TYR A 71 4.46 -4.68 4.71
C TYR A 71 3.98 -5.78 5.65
N PHE A 72 4.42 -7.01 5.40
CA PHE A 72 4.26 -8.12 6.32
C PHE A 72 5.38 -8.08 7.35
N ASN A 73 5.01 -7.95 8.62
CA ASN A 73 5.94 -7.88 9.73
C ASN A 73 5.85 -9.17 10.55
N TYR A 74 6.88 -10.00 10.46
CA TYR A 74 6.99 -11.25 11.20
C TYR A 74 7.91 -11.02 12.40
N LEU A 75 7.37 -11.11 13.63
CA LEU A 75 8.04 -10.66 14.87
C LEU A 75 9.49 -11.13 15.12
N PRO A 76 9.95 -12.31 14.65
CA PRO A 76 11.37 -12.70 14.72
C PRO A 76 12.27 -12.09 13.64
N LEU A 77 11.71 -11.70 12.49
CA LEU A 77 12.46 -11.35 11.27
C LEU A 77 12.25 -9.88 10.83
N GLY A 78 11.30 -9.18 11.43
CA GLY A 78 10.91 -7.84 11.01
C GLY A 78 10.09 -7.87 9.71
N GLU A 79 10.34 -6.89 8.84
CA GLU A 79 9.69 -6.81 7.53
C GLU A 79 10.19 -7.94 6.61
N VAL A 80 9.27 -8.82 6.19
CA VAL A 80 9.59 -10.01 5.39
C VAL A 80 9.07 -9.96 3.95
N GLY A 81 8.31 -8.91 3.61
CA GLY A 81 7.84 -8.66 2.24
C GLY A 81 6.65 -7.71 2.17
N THR A 82 6.26 -7.36 0.96
CA THR A 82 5.09 -6.51 0.68
C THR A 82 3.88 -7.38 0.31
N LEU A 83 2.74 -7.15 0.95
CA LEU A 83 1.48 -7.86 0.68
C LEU A 83 0.61 -7.14 -0.34
N GLY A 84 0.76 -5.83 -0.47
CA GLY A 84 -0.02 -5.00 -1.40
C GLY A 84 0.10 -3.53 -1.04
N THR A 85 -0.94 -2.77 -1.33
CA THR A 85 -1.03 -1.34 -1.03
C THR A 85 -2.38 -1.02 -0.38
N ILE A 86 -2.40 0.05 0.40
CA ILE A 86 -3.61 0.67 0.92
C ILE A 86 -3.57 2.16 0.60
N GLU A 87 -4.71 2.72 0.25
CA GLU A 87 -4.83 4.13 -0.09
C GLU A 87 -5.58 4.87 1.03
N VAL A 88 -5.17 6.11 1.27
CA VAL A 88 -5.81 7.03 2.21
C VAL A 88 -6.11 8.30 1.45
N ASP A 89 -7.34 8.79 1.53
CA ASP A 89 -7.72 10.05 0.93
C ASP A 89 -6.83 11.20 1.45
N ALA A 90 -6.21 11.95 0.53
CA ALA A 90 -5.25 12.99 0.89
C ALA A 90 -5.88 14.29 1.43
N GLN A 91 -7.21 14.41 1.36
CA GLN A 91 -8.01 15.51 1.87
C GLN A 91 -8.71 15.15 3.19
N THR A 92 -9.37 13.99 3.28
CA THR A 92 -10.17 13.58 4.45
C THR A 92 -9.38 12.75 5.46
N GLY A 93 -8.37 12.00 4.99
CA GLY A 93 -7.57 11.10 5.81
C GLY A 93 -8.27 9.77 6.10
N GLU A 94 -9.39 9.51 5.44
CA GLU A 94 -10.08 8.21 5.49
C GLU A 94 -9.32 7.18 4.66
N ALA A 95 -9.12 5.99 5.25
CA ALA A 95 -8.56 4.86 4.51
C ALA A 95 -9.61 4.34 3.54
N ILE A 96 -9.23 4.21 2.27
CA ILE A 96 -10.09 3.63 1.24
C ILE A 96 -10.21 2.13 1.55
N PRO A 97 -11.44 1.60 1.77
CA PRO A 97 -11.61 0.21 2.13
C PRO A 97 -11.06 -0.74 1.08
N LEU A 98 -10.29 -1.74 1.52
CA LEU A 98 -9.87 -2.84 0.66
C LEU A 98 -11.07 -3.72 0.33
N THR A 99 -11.17 -4.10 -0.93
CA THR A 99 -12.13 -5.11 -1.40
C THR A 99 -11.79 -6.49 -0.80
N PRO A 100 -12.77 -7.39 -0.66
CA PRO A 100 -12.53 -8.77 -0.24
C PRO A 100 -11.46 -9.48 -1.08
N GLU A 101 -11.43 -9.21 -2.39
CA GLU A 101 -10.45 -9.77 -3.33
C GLU A 101 -9.04 -9.28 -3.03
N GLN A 102 -8.86 -7.98 -2.72
CA GLN A 102 -7.57 -7.43 -2.32
C GLN A 102 -7.09 -8.03 -0.99
N ILE A 103 -7.99 -8.20 -0.02
CA ILE A 103 -7.67 -8.82 1.27
C ILE A 103 -7.25 -10.28 1.06
N SER A 104 -7.98 -11.03 0.24
CA SER A 104 -7.67 -12.42 -0.09
C SER A 104 -6.30 -12.54 -0.77
N ALA A 105 -5.99 -11.68 -1.74
CA ALA A 105 -4.67 -11.65 -2.39
C ALA A 105 -3.53 -11.31 -1.40
N MET A 106 -3.77 -10.42 -0.43
CA MET A 106 -2.80 -10.14 0.63
C MET A 106 -2.56 -11.38 1.52
N GLN A 107 -3.62 -12.12 1.86
CA GLN A 107 -3.52 -13.36 2.65
C GLN A 107 -2.77 -14.46 1.90
N GLU A 108 -3.02 -14.64 0.61
CA GLU A 108 -2.30 -15.59 -0.23
C GLU A 108 -0.79 -15.28 -0.28
N ARG A 109 -0.43 -14.01 -0.46
CA ARG A 109 0.97 -13.57 -0.42
C ARG A 109 1.59 -13.79 0.96
N ALA A 110 0.87 -13.49 2.04
CA ALA A 110 1.36 -13.72 3.39
C ALA A 110 1.62 -15.21 3.65
N ASN A 111 0.72 -16.09 3.21
CA ASN A 111 0.89 -17.54 3.29
C ASN A 111 2.11 -18.01 2.50
N ALA A 112 2.27 -17.54 1.26
CA ALA A 112 3.43 -17.89 0.43
C ALA A 112 4.75 -17.46 1.09
N ILE A 113 4.80 -16.26 1.69
CA ILE A 113 5.97 -15.79 2.44
C ILE A 113 6.20 -16.67 3.68
N ALA A 114 5.17 -16.96 4.46
CA ALA A 114 5.26 -17.78 5.67
C ALA A 114 5.74 -19.20 5.37
N THR A 115 5.23 -19.85 4.31
CA THR A 115 5.68 -21.18 3.86
C THR A 115 7.15 -21.19 3.49
N ARG A 116 7.67 -20.11 2.90
CA ARG A 116 9.10 -20.01 2.56
C ARG A 116 9.98 -19.79 3.78
N LEU A 117 9.47 -19.14 4.83
CA LEU A 117 10.23 -18.79 6.04
C LEU A 117 10.24 -19.89 7.10
N ALA A 118 9.25 -20.78 7.11
CA ALA A 118 9.25 -21.93 7.99
C ALA A 118 10.02 -23.11 7.36
N PRO A 119 11.16 -23.58 7.94
CA PRO A 119 11.50 -24.98 7.77
C PRO A 119 10.34 -25.73 8.43
N ARG A 120 9.56 -26.47 7.62
CA ARG A 120 8.42 -27.32 8.03
C ARG A 120 8.57 -27.70 9.49
N ALA A 121 7.73 -27.15 10.38
CA ALA A 121 7.68 -27.59 11.77
C ALA A 121 7.43 -29.09 11.71
N VAL A 122 8.48 -29.88 11.96
CA VAL A 122 8.36 -31.33 12.10
C VAL A 122 7.41 -31.48 13.27
N ALA A 123 6.24 -32.08 13.01
CA ALA A 123 5.28 -32.44 14.02
C ALA A 123 6.05 -33.14 15.16
N ALA A 124 6.14 -32.47 16.31
CA ALA A 124 6.67 -33.08 17.51
C ALA A 124 5.66 -34.17 17.90
N VAL A 125 6.13 -35.40 17.85
CA VAL A 125 5.48 -36.64 18.30
C VAL A 125 5.27 -36.59 19.81
#